data_AF-A0AAD1WHJ4-F1
#
_entry.id   AF-A0AAD1WHJ4-F1
#
_cell.length_a   1.000
_cell.length_b   1.000
_cell.length_c   1.000
_cell.angle_alpha   90.00
_cell.angle_beta   90.00
_cell.angle_gamma   90.00
#
_symmetry.space_group_name_H-M   'P 1'
#
loop_
_entity.id
_entity.type
_entity.pdbx_description
1 polymer ?
#
loop_
_entity_poly.entity_id
_entity_poly.type
_entity_poly.pdbx_seq_one_letter_code
_entity_poly.pdbx_strand_id
1 'polypeptide(L)'
;MVGAKTYDSVRYLLFPDKPASKTLVELLKLLEDHFQPKTLDIAEGFCFYQRQQQSGEDIKEYVVAIRKLEYLPTALWDKFVLGLNSETIQKKLLTEQTLTLTRAIEIASVMEMAVRDTAALNAQFYKKGVKEEVFIAAVTPATANCKYGFSP
;
A
#
# COMPACT_ATOMS: atom_id res chain seq x y z
N MET A 1 -0.97 5.01 -48.18
CA MET A 1 -2.26 4.36 -48.55
C MET A 1 -2.75 3.59 -47.33
N VAL A 2 -4.00 3.76 -46.93
CA VAL A 2 -4.62 2.98 -45.84
C VAL A 2 -4.89 1.57 -46.37
N GLY A 3 -4.40 0.54 -45.70
CA GLY A 3 -4.60 -0.84 -46.13
C GLY A 3 -6.06 -1.28 -46.01
N ALA A 4 -6.49 -2.24 -46.83
CA ALA A 4 -7.88 -2.74 -46.86
C ALA A 4 -8.42 -3.09 -45.46
N LYS A 5 -7.58 -3.74 -44.62
CA LYS A 5 -7.93 -4.11 -43.23
C LYS A 5 -8.28 -2.91 -42.34
N THR A 6 -7.55 -1.81 -42.48
CA THR A 6 -7.79 -0.59 -41.68
C THR A 6 -9.06 0.14 -42.15
N TYR A 7 -9.36 0.09 -43.44
CA TYR A 7 -10.59 0.66 -43.99
C TYR A 7 -11.83 -0.10 -43.51
N ASP A 8 -11.77 -1.43 -43.43
CA ASP A 8 -12.86 -2.26 -42.89
C ASP A 8 -13.11 -1.95 -41.40
N SER A 9 -12.05 -1.75 -40.60
CA SER A 9 -12.19 -1.31 -39.20
C SER A 9 -12.88 0.04 -39.07
N VAL A 10 -12.49 1.03 -39.89
CA VAL A 10 -13.13 2.37 -39.87
C VAL A 10 -14.60 2.28 -40.24
N ARG A 11 -14.95 1.46 -41.23
CA ARG A 11 -16.33 1.23 -41.65
C ARG A 11 -17.16 0.57 -40.54
N TYR A 12 -16.57 -0.38 -39.81
CA TYR A 12 -17.21 -1.02 -38.67
C TYR A 12 -17.43 -0.04 -37.51
N LEU A 13 -16.43 0.77 -37.17
CA LEU A 13 -16.48 1.72 -36.05
C LEU A 13 -17.44 2.89 -36.27
N LEU A 14 -17.67 3.27 -37.53
CA LEU A 14 -18.55 4.38 -37.86
C LEU A 14 -20.02 3.97 -38.01
N PHE A 15 -20.34 2.68 -38.03
CA PHE A 15 -21.72 2.23 -38.24
C PHE A 15 -22.68 2.82 -37.20
N PRO A 16 -23.81 3.44 -37.59
CA PRO A 16 -24.44 3.47 -38.93
C PRO A 16 -23.99 4.59 -39.88
N ASP A 17 -23.10 5.49 -39.46
CA ASP A 17 -22.54 6.57 -40.29
C ASP A 17 -21.56 6.04 -41.36
N LYS A 18 -21.29 6.86 -42.38
CA LYS A 18 -20.35 6.53 -43.46
C LYS A 18 -18.99 7.19 -43.20
N PRO A 19 -17.86 6.56 -43.56
CA PRO A 19 -16.55 7.22 -43.52
C PRO A 19 -16.51 8.53 -44.32
N ALA A 20 -17.27 8.60 -45.41
CA ALA A 20 -17.39 9.79 -46.25
C ALA A 20 -18.16 10.95 -45.60
N SER A 21 -18.90 10.72 -44.51
CA SER A 21 -19.60 11.77 -43.77
C SER A 21 -18.80 12.36 -42.61
N LYS A 22 -17.54 11.93 -42.44
CA LYS A 22 -16.62 12.46 -41.42
C LYS A 22 -15.46 13.18 -42.11
N THR A 23 -14.92 14.18 -41.42
CA THR A 23 -13.70 14.87 -41.85
C THR A 23 -12.48 13.97 -41.67
N LEU A 24 -11.41 14.28 -42.40
CA LEU A 24 -10.13 13.57 -42.25
C LEU A 24 -9.59 13.66 -40.81
N VAL A 25 -9.80 14.78 -40.12
CA VAL A 25 -9.39 14.98 -38.72
C VAL A 25 -10.16 14.04 -37.79
N GLU A 26 -11.47 13.90 -37.96
CA GLU A 26 -12.30 12.99 -37.16
C GLU A 26 -11.95 11.52 -37.42
N LEU A 27 -11.66 11.16 -38.66
CA LEU A 27 -11.23 9.81 -39.03
C LEU A 27 -9.86 9.47 -38.43
N LEU A 28 -8.91 10.41 -38.47
CA LEU A 28 -7.60 10.22 -37.85
C LEU A 28 -7.72 10.08 -36.33
N LYS A 29 -8.55 10.89 -35.68
CA LYS A 29 -8.80 10.79 -34.23
C LYS A 29 -9.45 9.46 -33.86
N LEU A 30 -10.46 9.01 -34.62
CA LEU A 30 -11.10 7.71 -34.42
C LEU A 30 -10.10 6.55 -34.57
N LEU A 31 -9.21 6.65 -35.56
CA LEU A 31 -8.14 5.67 -35.77
C LEU A 31 -7.13 5.70 -34.63
N GLU A 32 -6.73 6.88 -34.16
CA GLU A 32 -5.85 7.06 -33.01
C GLU A 32 -6.47 6.44 -31.75
N ASP A 33 -7.71 6.78 -31.42
CA ASP A 33 -8.45 6.23 -30.27
C ASP A 33 -8.62 4.70 -30.35
N HIS A 34 -8.80 4.15 -31.56
CA HIS A 34 -9.05 2.71 -31.77
C HIS A 34 -7.77 1.86 -31.83
N PHE A 35 -6.68 2.36 -32.44
CA PHE A 35 -5.41 1.65 -32.57
C PHE A 35 -4.43 1.98 -31.45
N GLN A 36 -4.67 3.07 -30.72
CA GLN A 36 -4.09 3.36 -29.42
C GLN A 36 -5.22 3.44 -28.39
N PRO A 37 -5.95 2.33 -28.12
CA PRO A 37 -6.77 2.30 -26.94
C PRO A 37 -5.84 2.61 -25.77
N LYS A 38 -6.32 3.42 -24.81
CA LYS A 38 -5.70 3.77 -23.52
C LYS A 38 -5.33 2.51 -22.70
N THR A 39 -4.45 1.71 -23.24
CA THR A 39 -3.98 0.42 -22.72
C THR A 39 -2.96 0.65 -21.62
N LEU A 40 -2.28 1.79 -21.67
CA LEU A 40 -1.53 2.34 -20.54
C LEU A 40 -2.46 2.66 -19.38
N ASP A 41 -3.54 3.43 -19.58
CA ASP A 41 -4.45 3.79 -18.46
C ASP A 41 -5.10 2.57 -17.79
N ILE A 42 -5.53 1.54 -18.54
CA ILE A 42 -6.17 0.36 -17.92
C ILE A 42 -5.13 -0.46 -17.16
N ALA A 43 -3.93 -0.66 -17.70
CA ALA A 43 -2.86 -1.41 -17.04
C ALA A 43 -2.29 -0.66 -15.84
N GLU A 44 -2.11 0.66 -15.94
CA GLU A 44 -1.67 1.54 -14.86
C GLU A 44 -2.73 1.65 -13.77
N GLY A 45 -4.00 1.83 -14.15
CA GLY A 45 -5.14 1.80 -13.23
C GLY A 45 -5.27 0.43 -12.53
N PHE A 46 -5.08 -0.67 -13.25
CA PHE A 46 -5.04 -2.00 -12.65
C PHE A 46 -3.89 -2.14 -11.64
N CYS A 47 -2.67 -1.72 -12.00
CA CYS A 47 -1.53 -1.71 -11.09
C CYS A 47 -1.80 -0.83 -9.86
N PHE A 48 -2.42 0.33 -10.04
CA PHE A 48 -2.81 1.24 -8.97
C PHE A 48 -3.81 0.57 -8.03
N TYR A 49 -4.91 0.02 -8.54
CA TYR A 49 -5.93 -0.64 -7.71
C TYR A 49 -5.41 -1.91 -7.05
N GLN A 50 -4.46 -2.64 -7.66
CA GLN A 50 -3.83 -3.80 -7.04
C GLN A 50 -2.75 -3.46 -6.02
N ARG A 51 -2.18 -2.25 -6.03
CA ARG A 51 -1.07 -1.90 -5.14
C ARG A 51 -1.50 -1.95 -3.67
N GLN A 52 -0.87 -2.79 -2.87
CA GLN A 52 -1.08 -2.86 -1.42
C GLN A 52 0.22 -2.53 -0.72
N GLN A 53 0.20 -1.89 0.45
CA GLN A 53 1.40 -1.65 1.25
C GLN A 53 2.16 -2.98 1.42
N GLN A 54 3.46 -2.99 1.14
CA GLN A 54 4.25 -4.21 1.24
C GLN A 54 4.61 -4.50 2.70
N SER A 55 4.92 -5.76 3.02
CA SER A 55 5.39 -6.11 4.36
C SER A 55 6.71 -5.40 4.65
N GLY A 56 6.75 -4.64 5.75
CA GLY A 56 7.92 -3.84 6.13
C GLY A 56 8.06 -2.50 5.40
N GLU A 57 7.20 -2.20 4.43
CA GLU A 57 7.14 -0.88 3.79
C GLU A 57 6.54 0.14 4.75
N ASP A 58 7.20 1.29 4.91
CA ASP A 58 6.69 2.35 5.78
C ASP A 58 5.61 3.20 5.07
N ILE A 59 4.87 4.00 5.84
CA ILE A 59 3.80 4.86 5.31
C ILE A 59 4.32 5.82 4.21
N LYS A 60 5.54 6.34 4.33
CA LYS A 60 6.07 7.32 3.38
C LYS A 60 6.46 6.65 2.06
N GLU A 61 7.11 5.50 2.14
CA GLU A 61 7.46 4.67 0.99
C GLU A 61 6.19 4.26 0.22
N TYR A 62 5.16 3.82 0.94
CA TYR A 62 3.89 3.46 0.36
C TYR A 62 3.23 4.63 -0.38
N VAL A 63 3.20 5.82 0.24
CA VAL A 63 2.66 7.05 -0.39
C VAL A 63 3.42 7.41 -1.67
N VAL A 64 4.76 7.32 -1.65
CA VAL A 64 5.58 7.58 -2.84
C VAL A 64 5.28 6.57 -3.94
N ALA A 65 5.10 5.29 -3.60
CA ALA A 65 4.80 4.25 -4.56
C ALA A 65 3.43 4.45 -5.24
N ILE A 66 2.36 4.73 -4.48
CA ILE A 66 1.03 4.95 -5.08
C ILE A 66 0.96 6.25 -5.89
N ARG A 67 1.70 7.30 -5.50
CA ARG A 67 1.79 8.57 -6.26
C ARG A 67 2.47 8.42 -7.61
N LYS A 68 3.33 7.40 -7.79
CA LYS A 68 3.95 7.10 -9.08
C LYS A 68 3.00 6.42 -10.07
N LEU A 69 1.89 5.85 -9.57
CA LEU A 69 0.95 5.06 -10.36
C LEU A 69 -0.30 5.85 -10.76
N GLU A 70 -0.63 6.94 -10.05
CA GLU A 70 -1.84 7.72 -10.31
C GLU A 70 -1.65 9.18 -9.88
N TYR A 71 -2.05 10.12 -10.74
CA TYR A 71 -1.94 11.56 -10.49
C TYR A 71 -3.24 12.18 -9.94
N LEU A 72 -4.33 11.41 -9.87
CA LEU A 72 -5.64 11.92 -9.47
C LEU A 72 -5.79 11.94 -7.94
N PRO A 73 -5.96 13.12 -7.31
CA PRO A 73 -5.98 13.24 -5.84
C PRO A 73 -7.12 12.44 -5.18
N THR A 74 -8.27 12.37 -5.85
CA THR A 74 -9.47 11.68 -5.35
C THR A 74 -9.34 10.16 -5.40
N ALA A 75 -8.54 9.60 -6.31
CA ALA A 75 -8.29 8.15 -6.30
C ALA A 75 -7.22 7.79 -5.25
N LEU A 76 -6.25 8.68 -5.03
CA LEU A 76 -5.11 8.46 -4.13
C LEU A 76 -5.50 8.27 -2.66
N TRP A 77 -6.47 9.01 -2.14
CA TRP A 77 -6.86 8.87 -0.73
C TRP A 77 -7.61 7.56 -0.47
N ASP A 78 -8.57 7.20 -1.31
CA ASP A 78 -9.26 5.91 -1.24
C ASP A 78 -8.27 4.76 -1.31
N LYS A 79 -7.33 4.85 -2.26
CA LYS A 79 -6.29 3.83 -2.44
C LYS A 79 -5.33 3.76 -1.26
N PHE A 80 -4.93 4.91 -0.72
CA PHE A 80 -4.10 4.98 0.47
C PHE A 80 -4.78 4.22 1.61
N VAL A 81 -6.01 4.58 1.98
CA VAL A 81 -6.73 3.97 3.11
C VAL A 81 -6.93 2.47 2.89
N LEU A 82 -7.48 2.07 1.74
CA LEU A 82 -7.77 0.65 1.46
C LEU A 82 -6.53 -0.22 1.35
N GLY A 83 -5.37 0.38 1.01
CA GLY A 83 -4.14 -0.37 0.80
C GLY A 83 -3.17 -0.43 1.97
N LEU A 84 -3.50 0.16 3.12
CA LEU A 84 -2.69 0.05 4.34
C LEU A 84 -2.68 -1.37 4.90
N ASN A 85 -1.55 -1.80 5.45
CA ASN A 85 -1.44 -3.09 6.14
C ASN A 85 -2.01 -3.07 7.56
N SER A 86 -2.08 -1.90 8.20
CA SER A 86 -2.55 -1.77 9.58
C SER A 86 -4.05 -1.53 9.62
N GLU A 87 -4.83 -2.55 9.98
CA GLU A 87 -6.27 -2.42 10.20
C GLU A 87 -6.61 -1.35 11.26
N THR A 88 -5.76 -1.18 12.28
CA THR A 88 -5.98 -0.19 13.33
C THR A 88 -5.91 1.23 12.78
N ILE A 89 -4.92 1.50 11.92
CA ILE A 89 -4.79 2.79 11.25
C ILE A 89 -5.97 2.98 10.28
N GLN A 90 -6.33 1.96 9.49
CA GLN A 90 -7.50 2.03 8.59
C GLN A 90 -8.78 2.38 9.35
N LYS A 91 -9.10 1.65 10.42
CA LYS A 91 -10.29 1.91 11.26
C LYS A 91 -10.28 3.34 11.79
N LYS A 92 -9.12 3.85 12.24
CA LYS A 92 -9.02 5.24 12.71
C LYS A 92 -9.30 6.23 11.58
N LEU A 93 -8.72 6.05 10.41
CA LEU A 93 -8.93 6.93 9.25
C LEU A 93 -10.39 6.93 8.79
N LEU A 94 -11.06 5.78 8.78
CA LEU A 94 -12.47 5.66 8.41
C LEU A 94 -13.46 6.33 9.38
N THR A 95 -12.99 6.72 10.58
CA THR A 95 -13.82 7.46 11.56
C THR A 95 -13.68 8.98 11.45
N GLU A 96 -12.78 9.50 10.61
CA GLU A 96 -12.57 10.93 10.43
C GLU A 96 -13.63 11.54 9.50
N GLN A 97 -14.30 12.62 9.94
CA GLN A 97 -15.41 13.23 9.20
C GLN A 97 -14.97 14.03 7.97
N THR A 98 -13.76 14.59 7.97
CA THR A 98 -13.20 15.38 6.86
C THR A 98 -11.77 14.93 6.58
N LEU A 99 -11.66 13.78 5.94
CA LEU A 99 -10.36 13.18 5.65
C LEU A 99 -9.79 13.72 4.33
N THR A 100 -8.68 14.47 4.42
CA THR A 100 -7.84 14.79 3.25
C THR A 100 -6.66 13.82 3.19
N LEU A 101 -6.08 13.63 1.99
CA LEU A 101 -4.89 12.76 1.84
C LEU A 101 -3.74 13.20 2.76
N THR A 102 -3.46 14.49 2.85
CA THR A 102 -2.43 15.03 3.74
C THR A 102 -2.71 14.67 5.19
N ARG A 103 -3.96 14.87 5.64
CA ARG A 103 -4.36 14.54 7.01
C ARG A 103 -4.28 13.04 7.30
N ALA A 104 -4.65 12.21 6.33
CA ALA A 104 -4.56 10.75 6.45
C ALA A 104 -3.10 10.30 6.61
N ILE A 105 -2.19 10.86 5.83
CA ILE A 105 -0.75 10.56 5.91
C ILE A 105 -0.19 11.00 7.26
N GLU A 106 -0.56 12.17 7.77
CA GLU A 106 -0.14 12.64 9.10
C GLU A 106 -0.58 11.68 10.21
N ILE A 107 -1.87 11.35 10.25
CA ILE A 107 -2.43 10.44 11.27
C ILE A 107 -1.75 9.08 11.20
N ALA A 108 -1.64 8.51 9.98
CA ALA A 108 -0.98 7.22 9.77
C ALA A 108 0.49 7.23 10.21
N SER A 109 1.23 8.30 9.88
CA SER A 109 2.64 8.43 10.26
C SER A 109 2.81 8.53 11.79
N VAL A 110 1.96 9.30 12.46
CA VAL A 110 1.99 9.43 13.93
C VAL A 110 1.68 8.09 14.60
N MET A 111 0.68 7.37 14.10
CA MET A 111 0.32 6.05 14.63
C MET A 111 1.41 5.01 14.36
N GLU A 112 2.01 5.00 13.17
CA GLU A 112 3.14 4.12 12.84
C GLU A 112 4.34 4.38 13.76
N MET A 113 4.65 5.66 14.03
CA MET A 113 5.68 6.03 15.00
C MET A 113 5.35 5.53 16.41
N ALA A 114 4.14 5.74 16.90
CA ALA A 114 3.72 5.27 18.22
C ALA A 114 3.83 3.73 18.37
N VAL A 115 3.50 2.98 17.32
CA VAL A 115 3.68 1.51 17.30
C VAL A 115 5.17 1.13 17.35
N ARG A 116 6.02 1.82 16.59
CA ARG A 116 7.47 1.59 16.61
C ARG A 116 8.08 1.92 17.97
N ASP A 117 7.70 3.03 18.57
CA ASP A 117 8.21 3.49 19.86
C ASP A 117 7.79 2.53 20.98
N THR A 118 6.53 2.11 21.02
CA THR A 118 6.05 1.12 22.00
C THR A 118 6.74 -0.24 21.82
N ALA A 119 6.94 -0.69 20.57
CA ALA A 119 7.72 -1.91 20.30
C ALA A 119 9.18 -1.79 20.78
N ALA A 120 9.81 -0.64 20.56
CA ALA A 120 11.17 -0.37 21.02
C ALA A 120 11.26 -0.36 22.56
N LEU A 121 10.32 0.29 23.23
CA LEU A 121 10.23 0.29 24.70
C LEU A 121 10.03 -1.12 25.25
N ASN A 122 9.10 -1.88 24.69
CA ASN A 122 8.86 -3.27 25.10
C ASN A 122 10.11 -4.15 24.92
N ALA A 123 10.83 -4.00 23.81
CA ALA A 123 12.09 -4.68 23.59
C ALA A 123 13.18 -4.26 24.59
N GLN A 124 13.22 -2.99 25.01
CA GLN A 124 14.13 -2.51 26.06
C GLN A 124 13.78 -3.10 27.43
N PHE A 125 12.49 -3.14 27.80
CA PHE A 125 12.03 -3.76 29.06
C PHE A 125 12.37 -5.25 29.11
N TYR A 126 12.16 -5.98 28.00
CA TYR A 126 12.52 -7.40 27.91
C TYR A 126 14.04 -7.59 28.11
N LYS A 127 14.88 -6.80 27.42
CA LYS A 127 16.34 -6.87 27.59
C LYS A 127 16.78 -6.53 29.02
N LYS A 128 16.11 -5.60 29.69
CA LYS A 128 16.39 -5.23 31.08
C LYS A 128 16.01 -6.35 32.04
N GLY A 129 14.81 -6.92 31.89
CA GLY A 129 14.35 -8.07 32.67
C GLY A 129 15.26 -9.29 32.51
N VAL A 130 15.66 -9.63 31.28
CA VAL A 130 16.62 -10.72 31.03
C VAL A 130 17.97 -10.45 31.68
N LYS A 131 18.48 -9.20 31.62
CA LYS A 131 19.74 -8.84 32.31
C LYS A 131 19.63 -8.98 33.83
N GLU A 132 18.48 -8.64 34.40
CA GLU A 132 18.22 -8.69 35.84
C GLU A 132 18.03 -10.13 36.31
N GLU A 133 17.31 -10.99 35.58
CA GLU A 133 17.22 -12.43 35.84
C GLU A 133 18.58 -13.14 35.73
N VAL A 134 19.36 -12.84 34.69
CA VAL A 134 20.72 -13.40 34.53
C VAL A 134 21.64 -12.95 35.67
N PHE A 135 21.52 -11.69 36.11
CA PHE A 135 22.28 -11.18 37.25
C PHE A 135 21.87 -11.87 38.55
N ILE A 136 20.57 -12.04 38.82
CA ILE A 136 20.08 -12.76 40.00
C ILE A 136 20.56 -14.22 39.99
N ALA A 137 20.48 -14.92 38.85
CA ALA A 137 20.96 -16.29 38.70
C ALA A 137 22.49 -16.42 38.89
N ALA A 138 23.26 -15.41 38.50
CA ALA A 138 24.72 -15.37 38.70
C ALA A 138 25.14 -15.01 40.13
N VAL A 139 24.27 -14.34 40.89
CA VAL A 139 24.55 -13.86 42.25
C VAL A 139 23.93 -14.75 43.33
N THR A 140 22.98 -15.63 43.00
CA THR A 140 22.47 -16.62 43.97
C THR A 140 23.60 -17.59 44.37
N PRO A 141 24.04 -17.59 45.63
CA PRO A 141 24.97 -18.61 46.10
C PRO A 141 24.22 -19.94 46.11
N ALA A 142 24.78 -20.95 45.45
CA ALA A 142 24.29 -22.32 45.51
C ALA A 142 24.22 -22.74 46.98
N THR A 143 23.01 -22.76 47.55
CA THR A 143 22.79 -23.33 48.88
C THR A 143 22.95 -24.84 48.75
N ALA A 144 24.17 -25.30 49.00
CA ALA A 144 24.49 -26.71 49.17
C ALA A 144 23.68 -27.26 50.35
N ASN A 145 22.55 -27.89 50.04
CA ASN A 145 21.73 -28.59 51.00
C ASN A 145 21.91 -30.11 50.78
N CYS A 146 23.06 -30.64 51.22
CA CYS A 146 23.20 -32.07 51.48
C CYS A 146 22.89 -32.32 52.96
N LYS A 147 21.61 -32.50 53.27
CA LYS A 147 21.15 -33.12 54.52
C LYS A 147 20.57 -34.48 54.18
N TYR A 148 21.41 -35.51 54.23
CA TYR A 148 20.94 -36.85 54.55
C TYR A 148 21.22 -37.09 56.03
N GLY A 149 20.15 -37.24 56.80
CA GLY A 149 20.18 -37.62 58.20
C GLY A 149 19.55 -39.00 58.41
N PHE A 150 20.04 -39.64 59.48
CA PHE A 150 19.47 -40.73 60.29
C PHE A 150 19.75 -42.20 59.96
N SER A 151 20.75 -42.74 60.67
CA SER A 151 20.76 -43.81 61.70
C SER A 151 19.54 -44.76 61.86
N PRO A 152 19.70 -45.95 62.47
CA PRO A 152 20.42 -46.21 63.74
C PRO A 152 21.85 -46.71 63.60
#